data_AF-A0A661TNN5-F1
#
_entry.id   AF-A0A661TNN5-F1
#
_cell.length_a   1.000
_cell.length_b   1.000
_cell.length_c   1.000
_cell.angle_alpha   90.00
_cell.angle_beta   90.00
_cell.angle_gamma   90.00
#
_symmetry.space_group_name_H-M   'P 1'
#
loop_
_entity.id
_entity.type
_entity.pdbx_description
1 polymer ?
#
loop_
_entity_poly.entity_id
_entity_poly.type
_entity_poly.pdbx_seq_one_letter_code
_entity_poly.pdbx_strand_id
1 'polypeptide(L)'
;MKKRFPKFAQVSAQNKMINTADKFGNNGIKKQQGTTRVIYDTLMIDGSTKNFNFFENVQSRAFPFTNLTENKLNVGETMSIERAYFTLIALNTATGLITSITPLDSDIKTMLGEFTIEQANTVIAKQIPVLSMSPDFNKSADFDSDWSFDFDTLLTLQPLLEFKVPARFSNNLEVGKDNETAYIRLTLEGAGAIISPRGTF
;
A
#
# COMPACT_ATOMS: atom_id res chain seq x y z
N MET A 1 37.07 0.76 -32.46
CA MET A 1 35.85 0.04 -32.06
C MET A 1 35.42 0.53 -30.66
N LYS A 2 34.50 1.50 -30.57
CA LYS A 2 33.99 1.99 -29.26
C LYS A 2 32.98 0.96 -28.73
N LYS A 3 33.36 0.18 -27.70
CA LYS A 3 32.41 -0.64 -26.92
C LYS A 3 31.36 0.31 -26.33
N ARG A 4 30.16 0.32 -26.90
CA ARG A 4 28.99 0.95 -26.28
C ARG A 4 28.63 0.08 -25.07
N PHE A 5 28.88 0.59 -23.87
CA PHE A 5 28.29 0.03 -22.66
C PHE A 5 26.77 -0.02 -22.85
N PRO A 6 26.08 -1.11 -22.48
CA PRO A 6 24.63 -1.14 -22.54
C PRO A 6 24.11 0.00 -21.67
N LYS A 7 23.37 0.93 -22.27
CA LYS A 7 22.52 1.87 -21.54
C LYS A 7 21.70 1.01 -20.58
N PHE A 8 21.78 1.28 -19.27
CA PHE A 8 20.82 0.72 -18.34
C PHE A 8 19.43 1.09 -18.86
N ALA A 9 18.73 0.13 -19.47
CA ALA A 9 17.39 0.36 -19.98
C ALA A 9 16.54 0.74 -18.77
N GLN A 10 15.92 1.91 -18.80
CA GLN A 10 15.02 2.35 -17.76
C GLN A 10 13.92 1.30 -17.62
N VAL A 11 13.96 0.52 -16.53
CA VAL A 11 13.02 -0.57 -16.31
C VAL A 11 11.68 0.05 -15.93
N SER A 12 10.71 0.01 -16.84
CA SER A 12 9.35 0.46 -16.54
C SER A 12 8.67 -0.46 -15.53
N ALA A 13 7.66 0.07 -14.80
CA ALA A 13 6.81 -0.72 -13.90
C ALA A 13 6.26 -1.98 -14.59
N GLN A 14 5.80 -1.83 -15.83
CA GLN A 14 5.32 -2.95 -16.65
C GLN A 14 6.40 -4.01 -16.91
N ASN A 15 7.62 -3.61 -17.27
CA ASN A 15 8.72 -4.56 -17.49
C ASN A 15 9.12 -5.29 -16.21
N LYS A 16 9.08 -4.60 -15.06
CA LYS A 16 9.36 -5.22 -13.75
C LYS A 16 8.27 -6.20 -13.35
N MET A 17 6.99 -5.84 -13.55
CA MET A 17 5.85 -6.74 -13.34
C MET A 17 5.95 -7.99 -14.23
N ILE A 18 6.22 -7.83 -15.53
CA ILE A 18 6.41 -8.96 -16.47
C ILE A 18 7.55 -9.86 -16.02
N ASN A 19 8.73 -9.30 -15.75
CA ASN A 19 9.92 -10.08 -15.36
C ASN A 19 9.72 -10.82 -14.03
N THR A 20 8.94 -10.25 -13.12
CA THR A 20 8.64 -10.87 -11.83
C THR A 20 7.59 -11.97 -12.02
N ALA A 21 6.53 -11.70 -12.78
CA ALA A 21 5.47 -12.66 -13.10
C ALA A 21 5.95 -13.89 -13.89
N ASP A 22 6.83 -13.69 -14.87
CA ASP A 22 7.43 -14.77 -15.67
C ASP A 22 8.17 -15.78 -14.78
N LYS A 23 8.83 -15.33 -13.70
CA LYS A 23 9.51 -16.22 -12.73
C LYS A 23 8.54 -17.12 -11.95
N PHE A 24 7.28 -16.73 -11.83
CA PHE A 24 6.23 -17.49 -11.17
C PHE A 24 5.32 -18.22 -12.16
N GLY A 25 5.75 -18.35 -13.42
CA GLY A 25 5.03 -19.08 -14.46
C GLY A 25 3.84 -18.33 -15.05
N ASN A 26 3.62 -17.07 -14.68
CA ASN A 26 2.55 -16.25 -15.23
C ASN A 26 3.02 -15.49 -16.49
N ASN A 27 3.30 -16.27 -17.54
CA ASN A 27 3.76 -15.76 -18.85
C ASN A 27 2.70 -14.92 -19.59
N GLY A 28 1.45 -14.92 -19.12
CA GLY A 28 0.33 -14.21 -19.73
C GLY A 28 0.32 -12.71 -19.41
N ILE A 29 1.02 -12.25 -18.37
CA ILE A 29 0.99 -10.84 -17.91
C ILE A 29 1.43 -9.85 -19.00
N LYS A 30 2.33 -10.25 -19.90
CA LYS A 30 2.77 -9.44 -21.04
C LYS A 30 1.67 -9.16 -22.07
N LYS A 31 0.59 -9.94 -22.06
CA LYS A 31 -0.61 -9.74 -22.90
C LYS A 31 -1.78 -9.13 -22.14
N GLN A 32 -1.60 -8.82 -20.85
CA GLN A 32 -2.63 -8.24 -20.01
C GLN A 32 -2.68 -6.72 -20.15
N GLN A 33 -3.84 -6.16 -19.81
CA GLN A 33 -4.03 -4.71 -19.83
C GLN A 33 -3.45 -4.11 -18.55
N GLY A 34 -2.57 -3.11 -18.71
CA GLY A 34 -2.12 -2.28 -17.61
C GLY A 34 -3.27 -1.43 -17.07
N THR A 35 -3.38 -1.32 -15.75
CA THR A 35 -4.38 -0.53 -15.04
C THR A 35 -3.73 0.22 -13.89
N THR A 36 -4.42 1.21 -13.34
CA THR A 36 -4.14 1.68 -11.98
C THR A 36 -4.80 0.70 -11.01
N ARG A 37 -4.09 0.30 -9.95
CA ARG A 37 -4.64 -0.50 -8.86
C ARG A 37 -4.38 0.20 -7.54
N VAL A 38 -5.43 0.30 -6.75
CA VAL A 38 -5.39 0.81 -5.39
C VAL A 38 -5.91 -0.28 -4.47
N ILE A 39 -5.14 -0.64 -3.46
CA ILE A 39 -5.58 -1.56 -2.40
C ILE A 39 -5.51 -0.83 -1.07
N TYR A 40 -6.49 -1.05 -0.22
CA TYR A 40 -6.52 -0.43 1.09
C TYR A 40 -7.02 -1.39 2.15
N ASP A 41 -6.57 -1.11 3.37
CA ASP A 41 -7.00 -1.84 4.54
C ASP A 41 -7.11 -0.90 5.73
N THR A 42 -8.19 -1.06 6.50
CA THR A 42 -8.60 -0.15 7.56
C THR A 42 -8.71 -0.93 8.87
N LEU A 43 -7.98 -0.48 9.88
CA LEU A 43 -7.92 -1.09 11.20
C LEU A 43 -8.44 -0.10 12.23
N MET A 44 -9.17 -0.61 13.22
CA MET A 44 -9.70 0.20 14.31
C MET A 44 -8.58 0.66 15.25
N ILE A 45 -8.67 1.90 15.74
CA ILE A 45 -7.81 2.44 16.77
C ILE A 45 -8.52 2.27 18.12
N ASP A 46 -7.94 1.45 18.99
CA ASP A 46 -8.49 1.15 20.32
C ASP A 46 -7.85 2.00 21.45
N GLY A 47 -6.91 2.89 21.12
CA GLY A 47 -6.21 3.75 22.08
C GLY A 47 -5.05 3.09 22.83
N SER A 48 -4.78 1.81 22.59
CA SER A 48 -3.71 1.01 23.24
C SER A 48 -2.77 0.35 22.24
N THR A 49 -3.25 0.07 21.03
CA THR A 49 -2.52 -0.60 19.98
C THR A 49 -1.52 0.35 19.33
N LYS A 50 -0.25 -0.07 19.37
CA LYS A 50 0.87 0.62 18.71
C LYS A 50 1.34 -0.07 17.43
N ASN A 51 0.98 -1.34 17.25
CA ASN A 51 1.38 -2.16 16.12
C ASN A 51 0.12 -2.53 15.31
N PHE A 52 0.11 -2.15 14.04
CA PHE A 52 -0.99 -2.39 13.12
C PHE A 52 -0.50 -3.30 12.00
N ASN A 53 -1.06 -4.49 11.92
CA ASN A 53 -0.75 -5.44 10.85
C ASN A 53 -1.77 -5.28 9.71
N PHE A 54 -1.48 -4.38 8.78
CA PHE A 54 -2.36 -4.19 7.62
C PHE A 54 -2.27 -5.38 6.68
N PHE A 55 -3.39 -5.63 6.02
CA PHE A 55 -3.63 -6.74 5.11
C PHE A 55 -3.56 -8.13 5.77
N GLU A 56 -3.47 -8.22 7.10
CA GLU A 56 -3.60 -9.47 7.84
C GLU A 56 -5.07 -9.74 8.19
N ASN A 57 -5.56 -10.96 7.92
CA ASN A 57 -6.96 -11.35 8.17
C ASN A 57 -8.00 -10.47 7.46
N VAL A 58 -7.72 -10.00 6.23
CA VAL A 58 -8.64 -9.14 5.46
C VAL A 58 -10.01 -9.78 5.20
N GLN A 59 -10.09 -11.12 5.20
CA GLN A 59 -11.32 -11.89 5.02
C GLN A 59 -12.40 -11.54 6.07
N SER A 60 -11.98 -11.04 7.24
CA SER A 60 -12.87 -10.60 8.33
C SER A 60 -13.43 -9.18 8.12
N ARG A 61 -12.91 -8.45 7.13
CA ARG A 61 -13.25 -7.06 6.85
C ARG A 61 -14.02 -7.00 5.52
N ALA A 62 -15.00 -6.11 5.48
CA ALA A 62 -15.82 -5.87 4.30
C ALA A 62 -15.70 -4.41 3.87
N PHE A 63 -16.23 -4.08 2.69
CA PHE A 63 -16.44 -2.70 2.30
C PHE A 63 -17.24 -1.96 3.41
N PRO A 64 -16.82 -0.74 3.82
CA PRO A 64 -15.80 0.13 3.21
C PRO A 64 -14.38 -0.01 3.79
N PHE A 65 -14.10 -0.98 4.66
CA PHE A 65 -12.84 -1.08 5.42
C PHE A 65 -11.70 -1.74 4.64
N THR A 66 -12.00 -2.59 3.68
CA THR A 66 -11.02 -3.10 2.72
C THR A 66 -11.68 -3.30 1.35
N ASN A 67 -10.88 -3.34 0.29
CA ASN A 67 -11.31 -3.74 -1.05
C ASN A 67 -10.69 -5.09 -1.49
N LEU A 68 -10.09 -5.83 -0.56
CA LEU A 68 -9.55 -7.16 -0.80
C LEU A 68 -10.42 -8.23 -0.14
N THR A 69 -10.58 -9.35 -0.83
CA THR A 69 -11.23 -10.53 -0.27
C THR A 69 -10.23 -11.39 0.51
N GLU A 70 -8.98 -11.45 0.05
CA GLU A 70 -7.88 -12.23 0.65
C GLU A 70 -6.59 -11.41 0.63
N ASN A 71 -5.63 -11.76 1.49
CA ASN A 71 -4.36 -11.05 1.66
C ASN A 71 -3.34 -11.35 0.54
N LYS A 72 -3.83 -11.66 -0.66
CA LYS A 72 -3.06 -12.00 -1.85
C LYS A 72 -3.80 -11.50 -3.08
N LEU A 73 -3.06 -11.29 -4.17
CA LEU A 73 -3.65 -10.97 -5.46
C LEU A 73 -4.16 -12.24 -6.16
N ASN A 74 -5.22 -12.13 -6.96
CA ASN A 74 -5.80 -13.28 -7.65
C ASN A 74 -4.84 -13.82 -8.74
N VAL A 75 -5.15 -15.02 -9.24
CA VAL A 75 -4.46 -15.58 -10.41
C VAL A 75 -4.54 -14.57 -11.55
N GLY A 76 -3.41 -14.31 -12.22
CA GLY A 76 -3.39 -13.37 -13.33
C GLY A 76 -3.38 -11.90 -12.93
N GLU A 77 -3.29 -11.56 -11.65
CA GLU A 77 -3.14 -10.18 -11.18
C GLU A 77 -1.70 -9.92 -10.70
N THR A 78 -1.20 -8.70 -10.90
CA THR A 78 0.04 -8.23 -10.29
C THR A 78 -0.08 -6.74 -10.03
N MET A 79 0.71 -6.23 -9.09
CA MET A 79 0.76 -4.83 -8.76
C MET A 79 2.20 -4.40 -8.50
N SER A 80 2.62 -3.31 -9.13
CA SER A 80 3.78 -2.54 -8.72
C SER A 80 3.31 -1.39 -7.85
N ILE A 81 3.73 -1.37 -6.59
CA ILE A 81 3.48 -0.29 -5.65
C ILE A 81 4.42 0.86 -6.01
N GLU A 82 3.83 2.04 -6.17
CA GLU A 82 4.52 3.30 -6.48
C GLU A 82 4.36 4.29 -5.32
N ARG A 83 3.24 4.23 -4.60
CA ARG A 83 2.91 5.14 -3.51
C ARG A 83 2.23 4.43 -2.35
N ALA A 84 2.47 4.91 -1.13
CA ALA A 84 1.75 4.54 0.07
C ALA A 84 1.36 5.77 0.90
N TYR A 85 0.20 5.74 1.54
CA TYR A 85 -0.21 6.82 2.46
C TYR A 85 -1.15 6.30 3.56
N PHE A 86 -1.12 6.97 4.70
CA PHE A 86 -2.02 6.72 5.83
C PHE A 86 -3.13 7.77 5.91
N THR A 87 -4.33 7.32 6.27
CA THR A 87 -5.48 8.19 6.54
C THR A 87 -6.13 7.79 7.86
N LEU A 88 -6.60 8.78 8.61
CA LEU A 88 -7.43 8.60 9.78
C LEU A 88 -8.89 8.76 9.37
N ILE A 89 -9.75 7.89 9.89
CA ILE A 89 -11.18 7.88 9.60
C ILE A 89 -11.93 7.85 10.93
N ALA A 90 -12.86 8.78 11.14
CA ALA A 90 -13.77 8.74 12.28
C ALA A 90 -15.16 8.28 11.83
N LEU A 91 -15.75 7.35 12.58
CA LEU A 91 -17.13 6.90 12.42
C LEU A 91 -17.94 7.28 13.64
N ASN A 92 -19.14 7.81 13.44
CA ASN A 92 -20.09 8.01 14.52
C ASN A 92 -20.58 6.65 15.04
N THR A 93 -20.44 6.40 16.35
CA THR A 93 -20.77 5.10 16.96
C THR A 93 -22.25 4.77 16.91
N ALA A 94 -23.12 5.79 16.93
CA ALA A 94 -24.57 5.59 16.97
C ALA A 94 -25.18 5.33 15.59
N THR A 95 -24.62 5.92 14.53
CA THR A 95 -25.17 5.87 13.16
C THR A 95 -24.34 5.02 12.21
N GLY A 96 -23.07 4.73 12.54
CA GLY A 96 -22.14 4.03 11.67
C GLY A 96 -21.66 4.85 10.46
N LEU A 97 -22.01 6.14 10.40
CA LEU A 97 -21.61 7.03 9.31
C LEU A 97 -20.20 7.56 9.52
N ILE A 98 -19.45 7.71 8.43
CA ILE A 98 -18.13 8.37 8.43
C ILE A 98 -18.34 9.86 8.69
N THR A 99 -17.73 10.39 9.75
CA THR A 99 -17.81 11.79 10.14
C THR A 99 -16.63 12.61 9.64
N SER A 100 -15.44 12.00 9.53
CA SER A 100 -14.25 12.64 9.00
C SER A 100 -13.30 11.64 8.34
N ILE A 101 -12.55 12.14 7.35
CA ILE A 101 -11.40 11.48 6.75
C ILE A 101 -10.30 12.52 6.67
N THR A 102 -9.18 12.30 7.34
CA THR A 102 -8.03 13.19 7.34
C THR A 102 -6.77 12.41 6.98
N PRO A 103 -5.77 13.03 6.32
CA PRO A 103 -4.45 12.43 6.26
C PRO A 103 -3.90 12.22 7.68
N LEU A 104 -2.93 11.32 7.82
CA LEU A 104 -2.15 11.20 9.04
C LEU A 104 -1.25 12.45 9.16
N ASP A 105 -1.83 13.55 9.61
CA ASP A 105 -1.20 14.87 9.64
C ASP A 105 -0.41 15.12 10.96
N SER A 106 0.15 16.32 11.03
CA SER A 106 1.23 16.89 11.87
C SER A 106 1.31 16.57 13.38
N ASP A 107 0.54 15.65 13.93
CA ASP A 107 0.74 15.19 15.31
C ASP A 107 2.08 14.43 15.42
N ILE A 108 3.00 14.99 16.20
CA ILE A 108 4.31 14.41 16.50
C ILE A 108 4.19 12.96 16.99
N LYS A 109 3.06 12.61 17.65
CA LYS A 109 2.80 11.24 18.14
C LYS A 109 2.63 10.22 17.01
N THR A 110 2.05 10.61 15.88
CA THR A 110 1.72 9.73 14.75
C THR A 110 2.83 9.69 13.71
N MET A 111 3.64 10.75 13.62
CA MET A 111 4.76 10.87 12.67
C MET A 111 6.00 10.03 13.04
N LEU A 112 6.17 9.71 14.32
CA LEU A 112 7.25 8.85 14.82
C LEU A 112 6.86 7.36 14.76
N GLY A 113 6.52 6.90 13.57
CA GLY A 113 6.25 5.50 13.25
C GLY A 113 7.10 5.01 12.09
N GLU A 114 7.08 3.69 11.85
CA GLU A 114 7.64 3.08 10.65
C GLU A 114 6.77 1.93 10.18
N PHE A 115 6.86 1.60 8.90
CA PHE A 115 6.20 0.43 8.33
C PHE A 115 7.15 -0.37 7.44
N THR A 116 6.85 -1.65 7.29
CA THR A 116 7.61 -2.60 6.47
C THR A 116 6.62 -3.33 5.57
N ILE A 117 6.99 -3.61 4.33
CA ILE A 117 6.17 -4.41 3.42
C ILE A 117 6.78 -5.79 3.31
N GLU A 118 5.96 -6.81 3.60
CA GLU A 118 6.34 -8.21 3.59
C GLU A 118 5.48 -8.99 2.61
N GLN A 119 6.11 -9.91 1.89
CA GLN A 119 5.44 -10.82 0.96
C GLN A 119 6.04 -12.21 1.10
N ALA A 120 5.20 -13.23 1.32
CA ALA A 120 5.61 -14.61 1.55
C ALA A 120 6.77 -14.75 2.56
N ASN A 121 6.67 -14.05 3.70
CA ASN A 121 7.69 -13.97 4.76
C ASN A 121 9.03 -13.34 4.35
N THR A 122 9.10 -12.68 3.19
CA THR A 122 10.26 -11.90 2.76
C THR A 122 9.95 -10.42 2.85
N VAL A 123 10.85 -9.65 3.45
CA VAL A 123 10.75 -8.18 3.49
C VAL A 123 11.12 -7.61 2.13
N ILE A 124 10.18 -6.91 1.48
CA ILE A 124 10.41 -6.25 0.18
C ILE A 124 10.62 -4.73 0.34
N ALA A 125 10.15 -4.14 1.44
CA ALA A 125 10.45 -2.76 1.83
C ALA A 125 10.69 -2.71 3.33
N LYS A 126 11.83 -2.17 3.75
CA LYS A 126 12.28 -2.25 5.15
C LYS A 126 12.20 -0.91 5.84
N GLN A 127 11.43 -0.86 6.94
CA GLN A 127 11.46 0.20 7.96
C GLN A 127 11.39 1.62 7.39
N ILE A 128 10.36 1.88 6.59
CA ILE A 128 10.14 3.20 6.02
C ILE A 128 9.54 4.10 7.12
N PRO A 129 10.13 5.27 7.41
CA PRO A 129 9.58 6.17 8.40
C PRO A 129 8.26 6.76 7.90
N VAL A 130 7.24 6.80 8.76
CA VAL A 130 5.98 7.50 8.47
C VAL A 130 6.23 9.00 8.28
N LEU A 131 7.21 9.57 8.99
CA LEU A 131 7.66 10.95 8.82
C LEU A 131 8.01 11.30 7.36
N SER A 132 8.51 10.33 6.58
CA SER A 132 8.84 10.54 5.17
C SER A 132 7.62 10.77 4.27
N MET A 133 6.39 10.62 4.79
CA MET A 133 5.16 11.01 4.10
C MET A 133 4.83 12.49 4.28
N SER A 134 5.41 13.17 5.28
CA SER A 134 5.18 14.61 5.46
C SER A 134 5.86 15.38 4.32
N PRO A 135 5.18 16.36 3.70
CA PRO A 135 5.75 17.19 2.63
C PRO A 135 7.14 17.76 2.96
N ASP A 136 7.36 18.20 4.20
CA ASP A 136 8.63 18.78 4.67
C ASP A 136 9.83 17.81 4.58
N PHE A 137 9.56 16.50 4.64
CA PHE A 137 10.56 15.44 4.65
C PHE A 137 10.45 14.51 3.43
N ASN A 138 9.43 14.71 2.60
CA ASN A 138 9.21 13.95 1.39
C ASN A 138 9.93 14.64 0.22
N LYS A 139 10.91 13.95 -0.33
CA LYS A 139 11.68 14.43 -1.48
C LYS A 139 10.88 14.53 -2.79
N SER A 140 9.74 13.85 -2.89
CA SER A 140 8.86 13.89 -4.07
C SER A 140 7.65 14.79 -3.88
N ALA A 141 7.50 15.43 -2.72
CA ALA A 141 6.40 16.34 -2.49
C ALA A 141 6.57 17.61 -3.32
N ASP A 142 5.67 17.80 -4.27
CA ASP A 142 5.58 19.03 -5.08
C ASP A 142 4.73 20.12 -4.38
N PHE A 143 3.96 19.74 -3.34
CA PHE A 143 3.03 20.61 -2.64
C PHE A 143 2.99 20.33 -1.13
N ASP A 144 2.75 21.37 -0.33
CA ASP A 144 2.65 21.33 1.14
C ASP A 144 1.50 20.47 1.70
N SER A 145 0.72 19.81 0.83
CA SER A 145 -0.39 18.93 1.21
C SER A 145 -0.22 17.49 0.71
N ASP A 146 0.93 17.13 0.14
CA ASP A 146 1.19 15.76 -0.34
C ASP A 146 1.64 14.84 0.80
N TRP A 147 0.66 14.29 1.52
CA TRP A 147 0.89 13.34 2.63
C TRP A 147 1.01 11.90 2.14
N SER A 148 1.94 11.66 1.21
CA SER A 148 2.20 10.34 0.64
C SER A 148 3.69 10.04 0.57
N PHE A 149 4.03 8.75 0.50
CA PHE A 149 5.40 8.29 0.30
C PHE A 149 5.51 7.62 -1.06
N ASP A 150 6.34 8.19 -1.94
CA ASP A 150 6.66 7.59 -3.23
C ASP A 150 7.90 6.70 -3.11
N PHE A 151 7.81 5.48 -3.63
CA PHE A 151 8.91 4.53 -3.58
C PHE A 151 9.91 4.81 -4.70
N ASP A 152 11.20 4.91 -4.34
CA ASP A 152 12.30 4.99 -5.30
C ASP A 152 12.43 3.77 -6.21
N THR A 153 12.03 2.63 -5.66
CA THR A 153 12.07 1.35 -6.35
C THR A 153 10.65 0.84 -6.50
N LEU A 154 10.29 0.47 -7.71
CA LEU A 154 9.01 -0.16 -8.02
C LEU A 154 8.85 -1.49 -7.25
N LEU A 155 8.09 -1.54 -6.17
CA LEU A 155 7.94 -2.77 -5.38
C LEU A 155 6.85 -3.64 -6.00
N THR A 156 7.13 -4.89 -6.33
CA THR A 156 6.16 -5.73 -7.05
C THR A 156 5.52 -6.75 -6.12
N LEU A 157 4.20 -6.62 -5.91
CA LEU A 157 3.35 -7.66 -5.36
C LEU A 157 3.01 -8.69 -6.44
N GLN A 158 3.19 -9.95 -6.09
CA GLN A 158 3.01 -11.07 -7.00
C GLN A 158 1.67 -11.76 -6.76
N PRO A 159 1.08 -12.39 -7.79
CA PRO A 159 -0.12 -13.19 -7.62
C PRO A 159 0.10 -14.31 -6.60
N LEU A 160 -0.96 -14.70 -5.92
CA LEU A 160 -1.03 -15.87 -5.04
C LEU A 160 -0.13 -15.85 -3.80
N LEU A 161 0.78 -14.91 -3.68
CA LEU A 161 1.60 -14.74 -2.49
C LEU A 161 0.91 -13.81 -1.51
N GLU A 162 0.84 -14.27 -0.26
CA GLU A 162 0.32 -13.46 0.82
C GLU A 162 1.26 -12.30 1.12
N PHE A 163 0.68 -11.13 1.39
CA PHE A 163 1.41 -9.94 1.79
C PHE A 163 0.78 -9.30 3.01
N LYS A 164 1.60 -8.60 3.78
CA LYS A 164 1.17 -7.82 4.93
C LYS A 164 2.07 -6.60 5.09
N VAL A 165 1.54 -5.57 5.75
CA VAL A 165 2.27 -4.35 6.05
C VAL A 165 2.20 -4.10 7.55
N PRO A 166 3.13 -4.63 8.35
CA PRO A 166 3.27 -4.21 9.73
C PRO A 166 3.71 -2.74 9.80
N ALA A 167 2.93 -1.94 10.52
CA ALA A 167 3.26 -0.58 10.90
C ALA A 167 3.34 -0.47 12.42
N ARG A 168 4.36 0.20 12.92
CA ARG A 168 4.56 0.47 14.35
C ARG A 168 4.64 1.97 14.60
N PHE A 169 3.94 2.44 15.61
CA PHE A 169 3.94 3.82 16.06
C PHE A 169 4.57 3.93 17.46
N SER A 170 5.31 5.00 17.73
CA SER A 170 5.94 5.21 19.03
C SER A 170 4.92 5.42 20.17
N ASN A 171 3.80 6.05 19.85
CA ASN A 171 2.73 6.39 20.78
C ASN A 171 1.42 5.69 20.39
N ASN A 172 0.51 5.63 21.36
CA ASN A 172 -0.86 5.18 21.09
C ASN A 172 -1.52 6.21 20.18
N LEU A 173 -2.19 5.75 19.13
CA LEU A 173 -3.02 6.61 18.31
C LEU A 173 -4.27 7.00 19.10
N GLU A 174 -4.71 8.25 18.93
CA GLU A 174 -5.87 8.77 19.68
C GLU A 174 -7.15 8.07 19.24
N VAL A 175 -8.01 7.77 20.23
CA VAL A 175 -9.37 7.29 19.99
C VAL A 175 -10.20 8.46 19.48
N GLY A 176 -11.23 8.18 18.69
CA GLY A 176 -12.17 9.21 18.22
C GLY A 176 -12.75 10.03 19.37
N LYS A 177 -13.33 11.19 19.04
CA LYS A 177 -14.00 12.05 20.03
C LYS A 177 -15.19 11.31 20.66
N ASP A 178 -15.82 11.91 21.68
CA ASP A 178 -17.03 11.34 22.29
C ASP A 178 -18.06 10.95 21.22
N ASN A 179 -18.48 9.68 21.22
CA ASN A 179 -19.34 9.03 20.23
C ASN A 179 -18.73 8.81 18.83
N GLU A 180 -17.40 8.74 18.73
CA GLU A 180 -16.70 8.35 17.51
C GLU A 180 -15.77 7.16 17.75
N THR A 181 -15.72 6.25 16.77
CA THR A 181 -14.67 5.23 16.66
C THR A 181 -13.67 5.70 15.61
N ALA A 182 -12.40 5.74 15.98
CA ALA A 182 -11.33 6.08 15.05
C ALA A 182 -10.75 4.84 14.39
N TYR A 183 -10.32 4.99 13.16
CA TYR A 183 -9.66 3.97 12.35
C TYR A 183 -8.45 4.57 11.67
N ILE A 184 -7.44 3.74 11.44
CA ILE A 184 -6.33 4.04 10.56
C ILE A 184 -6.45 3.20 9.30
N ARG A 185 -6.27 3.82 8.14
CA ARG A 185 -6.24 3.16 6.84
C ARG A 185 -4.88 3.34 6.20
N LEU A 186 -4.30 2.23 5.76
CA LEU A 186 -3.18 2.22 4.83
C LEU A 186 -3.72 2.04 3.41
N THR A 187 -3.29 2.88 2.49
CA THR A 187 -3.56 2.74 1.07
C THR A 187 -2.26 2.55 0.31
N LEU A 188 -2.22 1.55 -0.57
CA LEU A 188 -1.14 1.29 -1.51
C LEU A 188 -1.66 1.52 -2.92
N GLU A 189 -0.93 2.30 -3.70
CA GLU A 189 -1.28 2.66 -5.08
C GLU A 189 -0.12 2.34 -6.03
N GLY A 190 -0.47 1.97 -7.26
CA GLY A 190 0.46 1.98 -8.38
C GLY A 190 -0.09 1.25 -9.59
N ALA A 191 0.81 0.89 -10.51
CA ALA A 191 0.46 0.16 -11.72
C ALA A 191 0.08 -1.30 -11.39
N GLY A 192 -1.02 -1.78 -11.95
CA GLY A 192 -1.43 -3.18 -11.92
C GLY A 192 -1.60 -3.76 -13.31
N ALA A 193 -1.77 -5.08 -13.38
CA ALA A 193 -2.26 -5.76 -14.56
C ALA A 193 -3.56 -6.50 -14.24
N ILE A 194 -4.54 -6.37 -15.12
CA ILE A 194 -5.80 -7.13 -15.07
C ILE A 194 -5.87 -8.12 -16.23
N ILE A 195 -6.53 -9.25 -15.97
CA ILE A 195 -6.75 -10.29 -16.98
C ILE A 195 -7.42 -9.66 -18.20
N SER A 196 -6.77 -9.81 -19.36
CA SER A 196 -7.36 -9.49 -20.67
C SER A 196 -7.96 -10.77 -21.26
N PRO A 197 -9.29 -10.87 -21.42
CA PRO A 197 -9.95 -12.07 -21.94
C PRO A 197 -9.50 -12.48 -23.34
N ARG A 198 -8.94 -11.54 -24.12
CA ARG A 198 -8.46 -11.77 -25.49
C ARG A 198 -6.96 -12.12 -25.57
N GLY A 199 -6.22 -12.00 -24.47
CA GLY A 199 -4.78 -12.26 -24.40
C GLY A 199 -4.39 -13.56 -23.69
N THR A 200 -5.35 -14.23 -23.04
CA THR A 200 -5.14 -15.43 -22.22
C THR A 200 -5.20 -16.77 -22.97
N PHE A 201 -5.43 -16.74 -24.29
CA PHE A 201 -5.31 -17.89 -25.18
C PHE A 201 -4.27 -17.62 -26.26
#